data_AF-A0A0S8CXU2-F1
#
_entry.id   AF-A0A0S8CXU2-F1
#
_cell.length_a   1.000
_cell.length_b   1.000
_cell.length_c   1.000
_cell.angle_alpha   90.00
_cell.angle_beta   90.00
_cell.angle_gamma   90.00
#
_symmetry.space_group_name_H-M   'P 1'
#
loop_
_entity.id
_entity.type
_entity.pdbx_description
1 polymer ?
#
loop_
_entity_poly.entity_id
_entity_poly.type
_entity_poly.pdbx_seq_one_letter_code
_entity_poly.pdbx_strand_id
1 'polypeptide(L)'
;MFRKIRISILLFILFLVAANSYLTHERSTDWDQPLAIVIYPINADGSLLTADYIAGLTGGEFKPIANFMQREGARYRLSIADPVVLDMAPEISALPPSPPLDGNIFAIIWWSLHLRYWAWKHDTYQGPFANIQVFVLYYDPNTYSQLDHSIGLKEGHICMVKAFASRQQAAGNNVVIAHEMLHTLGASDKYNLQTLQPIYPEGYADPAQKPLLPQKFAEIMGRAIPLSSSESDMPGSLSYTVIGPQTAREIKWAK
;
A
#
# COMPACT_ATOMS: atom_id res chain seq x y z
N MET A 1 8.91 -33.73 -30.95
CA MET A 1 8.21 -34.14 -29.71
C MET A 1 8.60 -33.25 -28.52
N PHE A 2 9.90 -33.06 -28.26
CA PHE A 2 10.42 -32.20 -27.19
C PHE A 2 9.85 -30.75 -27.17
N ARG A 3 9.71 -30.11 -28.34
CA ARG A 3 9.09 -28.78 -28.45
C ARG A 3 7.65 -28.75 -27.94
N LYS A 4 6.85 -29.77 -28.25
CA LYS A 4 5.44 -29.85 -27.82
C LYS A 4 5.36 -30.09 -26.31
N ILE A 5 6.17 -31.01 -25.77
CA ILE A 5 6.26 -31.27 -24.32
C ILE A 5 6.68 -30.01 -23.57
N ARG A 6 7.73 -29.32 -24.02
CA ARG A 6 8.20 -28.06 -23.41
C ARG A 6 7.11 -26.98 -23.41
N ILE A 7 6.42 -26.79 -24.53
CA ILE A 7 5.31 -25.81 -24.63
C ILE A 7 4.17 -26.20 -23.70
N SER A 8 3.78 -27.48 -23.64
CA SER A 8 2.73 -27.95 -22.74
C SER A 8 3.09 -27.74 -21.27
N ILE A 9 4.33 -28.01 -20.86
CA ILE A 9 4.81 -27.74 -19.50
C ILE A 9 4.76 -26.24 -19.19
N LEU A 10 5.26 -25.38 -20.09
CA LEU A 10 5.24 -23.93 -19.90
C LEU A 10 3.81 -23.38 -19.81
N LEU A 11 2.89 -23.88 -20.64
CA LEU A 11 1.47 -23.49 -20.58
C LEU A 11 0.80 -24.00 -19.31
N PHE A 12 1.15 -25.18 -18.82
CA PHE A 12 0.63 -25.69 -17.56
C PHE A 12 1.14 -24.87 -16.36
N ILE A 13 2.43 -24.53 -16.33
CA ILE A 13 3.00 -23.62 -15.32
C ILE A 13 2.30 -22.25 -15.41
N LEU A 14 2.14 -21.70 -16.61
CA LEU A 14 1.45 -20.42 -16.81
C LEU A 14 0.00 -20.48 -16.33
N PHE A 15 -0.71 -21.57 -16.61
CA PHE A 15 -2.06 -21.80 -16.12
C PHE A 15 -2.11 -21.86 -14.59
N LEU A 16 -1.20 -22.60 -13.95
CA LEU A 16 -1.12 -22.67 -12.48
C LEU A 16 -0.82 -21.29 -11.87
N VAL A 17 0.10 -20.52 -12.46
CA VAL A 17 0.41 -19.15 -12.01
C VAL A 17 -0.81 -18.24 -12.16
N ALA A 18 -1.48 -18.26 -13.31
CA ALA A 18 -2.67 -17.45 -13.56
C ALA A 18 -3.83 -17.82 -12.62
N ALA A 19 -4.09 -19.11 -12.43
CA ALA A 19 -5.11 -19.60 -11.51
C ALA A 19 -4.80 -19.22 -10.06
N ASN A 20 -3.53 -19.32 -9.64
CA ASN A 20 -3.10 -18.92 -8.30
C ASN A 20 -3.23 -17.40 -8.10
N SER A 21 -2.82 -16.58 -9.07
CA SER A 21 -3.01 -15.11 -9.01
C SER A 21 -4.48 -14.75 -8.84
N TYR A 22 -5.35 -15.35 -9.66
CA TYR A 22 -6.78 -15.12 -9.61
C TYR A 22 -7.40 -15.52 -8.27
N LEU A 23 -7.11 -16.74 -7.78
CA LEU A 23 -7.62 -17.22 -6.50
C LEU A 23 -7.10 -16.41 -5.31
N THR A 24 -5.86 -15.91 -5.39
CA THR A 24 -5.28 -15.08 -4.31
C THR A 24 -5.94 -13.70 -4.28
N HIS A 25 -6.19 -13.09 -5.44
CA HIS A 25 -6.89 -11.80 -5.55
C HIS A 25 -8.32 -11.88 -5.02
N GLU A 26 -9.10 -12.90 -5.42
CA GLU A 26 -10.44 -13.14 -4.89
C GLU A 26 -10.41 -13.29 -3.36
N ARG A 27 -9.59 -14.20 -2.83
CA ARG A 27 -9.49 -14.42 -1.38
C ARG A 27 -9.07 -13.18 -0.58
N SER A 28 -8.21 -12.32 -1.14
CA SER A 28 -7.78 -11.08 -0.47
C SER A 28 -8.85 -9.98 -0.47
N THR A 29 -9.93 -10.13 -1.24
CA THR A 29 -10.99 -9.12 -1.40
C THR A 29 -12.40 -9.66 -1.12
N ASP A 30 -12.53 -10.92 -0.68
CA ASP A 30 -13.83 -11.49 -0.31
C ASP A 30 -14.29 -11.07 1.11
N TRP A 31 -13.36 -10.59 1.95
CA TRP A 31 -13.61 -10.06 3.30
C TRP A 31 -14.38 -11.00 4.24
N ASP A 32 -14.21 -12.31 4.06
CA ASP A 32 -14.73 -13.32 4.97
C ASP A 32 -13.79 -13.60 6.14
N GLN A 33 -12.52 -13.18 6.05
CA GLN A 33 -11.50 -13.31 7.08
C GLN A 33 -10.64 -12.03 7.13
N PRO A 34 -10.07 -11.68 8.31
CA PRO A 34 -9.10 -10.61 8.42
C PRO A 34 -7.87 -10.85 7.54
N LEU A 35 -7.34 -9.79 6.93
CA LEU A 35 -6.07 -9.85 6.22
C LEU A 35 -4.91 -9.65 7.19
N ALA A 36 -3.98 -10.61 7.25
CA ALA A 36 -2.73 -10.48 7.97
C ALA A 36 -1.74 -9.62 7.17
N ILE A 37 -1.25 -8.54 7.78
CA ILE A 37 -0.35 -7.58 7.17
C ILE A 37 0.91 -7.50 8.02
N VAL A 38 2.07 -7.68 7.38
CA VAL A 38 3.35 -7.64 8.09
C VAL A 38 4.19 -6.48 7.56
N ILE A 39 4.66 -5.65 8.48
CA ILE A 39 5.49 -4.49 8.19
C ILE A 39 6.95 -4.83 8.43
N TYR A 40 7.77 -4.61 7.41
CA TYR A 40 9.22 -4.84 7.42
C TYR A 40 9.94 -3.49 7.32
N PRO A 41 10.48 -2.97 8.44
CA PRO A 41 11.24 -1.73 8.41
C PRO A 41 12.62 -1.96 7.76
N ILE A 42 13.07 -0.98 6.99
CA ILE A 42 14.36 -0.98 6.29
C ILE A 42 15.01 0.39 6.46
N ASN A 43 16.27 0.41 6.93
CA ASN A 43 17.08 1.62 6.91
C ASN A 43 17.57 1.90 5.47
N ALA A 44 16.87 2.79 4.76
CA ALA A 44 17.09 2.97 3.32
C ALA A 44 18.24 3.93 2.98
N ASP A 45 18.63 4.79 3.92
CA ASP A 45 19.73 5.75 3.76
C ASP A 45 20.99 5.41 4.56
N GLY A 46 20.93 4.35 5.38
CA GLY A 46 22.05 3.90 6.21
C GLY A 46 22.41 4.87 7.33
N SER A 47 21.57 5.85 7.63
CA SER A 47 21.86 6.84 8.68
C SER A 47 21.67 6.23 10.07
N LEU A 48 22.43 6.75 11.04
CA LEU A 48 22.29 6.37 12.44
C LEU A 48 20.93 6.81 13.00
N LEU A 49 20.42 7.97 12.57
CA LEU A 49 19.10 8.45 12.98
C LEU A 49 17.99 7.48 12.54
N THR A 50 18.03 7.01 11.30
CA THR A 50 17.07 6.01 10.82
C THR A 50 17.21 4.69 11.58
N ALA A 51 18.43 4.24 11.86
CA ALA A 51 18.66 3.02 12.64
C ALA A 51 18.06 3.13 14.06
N ASP A 52 18.32 4.25 14.75
CA ASP A 52 17.78 4.51 16.08
C ASP A 52 16.24 4.61 16.08
N TYR A 53 15.68 5.22 15.04
CA TYR A 53 14.22 5.30 14.84
C TYR A 53 13.62 3.90 14.69
N ILE A 54 14.17 3.06 13.80
CA ILE A 54 13.68 1.69 13.56
C ILE A 54 13.81 0.83 14.82
N ALA A 55 14.93 0.92 15.53
CA ALA A 55 15.14 0.18 16.78
C ALA A 55 14.09 0.55 17.87
N GLY A 56 13.54 1.76 17.80
CA GLY A 56 12.48 2.25 18.69
C GLY A 56 11.05 2.03 18.19
N LEU A 57 10.84 1.43 17.00
CA LEU A 57 9.51 1.12 16.48
C LEU A 57 8.88 -0.05 17.23
N THR A 58 7.56 0.01 17.37
CA THR A 58 6.75 -1.09 17.86
C THR A 58 5.56 -1.31 16.92
N GLY A 59 4.83 -2.42 17.09
CA GLY A 59 3.55 -2.59 16.38
C GLY A 59 2.51 -1.50 16.72
N GLY A 60 2.70 -0.76 17.81
CA GLY A 60 1.83 0.33 18.25
C GLY A 60 1.74 1.48 17.25
N GLU A 61 2.85 1.81 16.59
CA GLU A 61 2.95 2.90 15.61
C GLU A 61 2.02 2.70 14.40
N PHE A 62 1.70 1.44 14.06
CA PHE A 62 0.90 1.08 12.89
C PHE A 62 -0.57 0.79 13.20
N LYS A 63 -0.97 0.77 14.48
CA LYS A 63 -2.38 0.64 14.90
C LYS A 63 -3.35 1.61 14.23
N PRO A 64 -2.98 2.88 13.91
CA PRO A 64 -3.87 3.77 13.17
C PRO A 64 -4.37 3.21 11.84
N ILE A 65 -3.59 2.34 11.17
CA ILE A 65 -3.99 1.68 9.91
C ILE A 65 -5.11 0.67 10.18
N ALA A 66 -4.97 -0.20 11.18
CA ALA A 66 -6.05 -1.12 11.60
C ALA A 66 -7.32 -0.35 11.99
N ASN A 67 -7.18 0.69 12.82
CA ASN A 67 -8.30 1.50 13.27
C ASN A 67 -9.00 2.21 12.10
N PHE A 68 -8.24 2.68 11.11
CA PHE A 68 -8.78 3.25 9.88
C PHE A 68 -9.61 2.21 9.11
N MET A 69 -9.04 1.03 8.85
CA MET A 69 -9.72 -0.03 8.11
C MET A 69 -10.98 -0.51 8.84
N GLN A 70 -10.95 -0.64 10.18
CA GLN A 70 -12.12 -0.95 10.99
C GLN A 70 -13.20 0.13 10.89
N ARG A 71 -12.83 1.41 11.08
CA ARG A 71 -13.78 2.54 11.01
C ARG A 71 -14.45 2.63 9.65
N GLU A 72 -13.66 2.56 8.58
CA GLU A 72 -14.18 2.65 7.22
C GLU A 72 -14.98 1.39 6.85
N GLY A 73 -14.52 0.21 7.26
CA GLY A 73 -15.24 -1.05 7.06
C GLY A 73 -16.61 -1.04 7.72
N ALA A 74 -16.71 -0.54 8.95
CA ALA A 74 -17.98 -0.35 9.64
C ALA A 74 -18.91 0.63 8.91
N ARG A 75 -18.36 1.71 8.32
CA ARG A 75 -19.11 2.67 7.51
C ARG A 75 -19.74 2.01 6.27
N TYR A 76 -19.04 1.05 5.66
CA TYR A 76 -19.55 0.24 4.55
C TYR A 76 -20.26 -1.04 4.98
N ARG A 77 -20.47 -1.24 6.29
CA ARG A 77 -21.18 -2.39 6.88
C ARG A 77 -20.55 -3.75 6.54
N LEU A 78 -19.22 -3.82 6.56
CA LEU A 78 -18.53 -5.10 6.49
C LEU A 78 -18.99 -6.02 7.62
N SER A 79 -19.11 -7.32 7.31
CA SER A 79 -19.50 -8.36 8.26
C SER A 79 -18.40 -8.68 9.28
N ILE A 80 -17.15 -8.42 8.92
CA ILE A 80 -15.99 -8.62 9.79
C ILE A 80 -15.68 -7.34 10.58
N ALA A 81 -15.48 -7.48 11.89
CA ALA A 81 -15.20 -6.35 12.78
C ALA A 81 -13.78 -5.81 12.62
N ASP A 82 -12.81 -6.70 12.37
CA ASP A 82 -11.40 -6.36 12.21
C ASP A 82 -10.94 -6.77 10.79
N PRO A 83 -11.03 -5.88 9.79
CA PRO A 83 -10.72 -6.25 8.41
C PRO A 83 -9.25 -6.60 8.17
N VAL A 84 -8.36 -6.10 9.04
CA VAL A 84 -6.91 -6.30 8.93
C VAL A 84 -6.32 -6.54 10.31
N VAL A 85 -5.28 -7.37 10.37
CA VAL A 85 -4.43 -7.60 11.54
C VAL A 85 -3.01 -7.24 11.15
N LEU A 86 -2.40 -6.30 11.87
CA LEU A 86 -1.04 -5.86 11.60
C LEU A 86 -0.04 -6.48 12.59
N ASP A 87 1.09 -6.93 12.06
CA ASP A 87 2.28 -7.28 12.82
C ASP A 87 3.53 -6.62 12.22
N MET A 88 4.63 -6.65 12.97
CA MET A 88 5.90 -6.07 12.57
C MET A 88 7.00 -7.13 12.61
N ALA A 89 7.70 -7.27 11.49
CA ALA A 89 8.89 -8.11 11.39
C ALA A 89 10.13 -7.38 11.94
N PRO A 90 11.20 -8.12 12.28
CA PRO A 90 12.51 -7.53 12.49
C PRO A 90 13.00 -6.74 11.26
N GLU A 91 13.87 -5.75 11.48
CA GLU A 91 14.49 -4.97 10.42
C GLU A 91 15.19 -5.86 9.38
N ILE A 92 15.06 -5.49 8.10
CA ILE A 92 15.81 -6.09 7.00
C ILE A 92 16.96 -5.15 6.61
N SER A 93 18.19 -5.64 6.66
CA SER A 93 19.38 -4.86 6.28
C SER A 93 19.66 -4.83 4.77
N ALA A 94 18.98 -5.66 3.97
CA ALA A 94 19.11 -5.66 2.53
C ALA A 94 18.13 -4.66 1.90
N LEU A 95 18.54 -3.98 0.83
CA LEU A 95 17.64 -3.12 0.05
C LEU A 95 16.93 -3.92 -1.04
N PRO A 96 15.65 -3.61 -1.34
CA PRO A 96 14.94 -4.19 -2.47
C PRO A 96 15.51 -3.69 -3.80
N PRO A 97 15.27 -4.42 -4.91
CA PRO A 97 15.67 -3.95 -6.23
C PRO A 97 14.92 -2.65 -6.58
N SER A 98 15.65 -1.66 -7.07
CA SER A 98 15.06 -0.39 -7.52
C SER A 98 14.10 -0.61 -8.69
N PRO A 99 12.95 0.09 -8.71
CA PRO A 99 12.04 0.04 -9.84
C PRO A 99 12.72 0.59 -11.10
N PRO A 100 12.38 0.07 -12.30
CA PRO A 100 12.88 0.62 -13.55
C PRO A 100 12.37 2.06 -13.74
N LEU A 101 13.24 2.94 -14.22
CA LEU A 101 12.91 4.35 -14.48
C LEU A 101 12.15 4.52 -15.80
N ASP A 102 12.39 3.60 -16.73
CA ASP A 102 11.77 3.54 -18.04
C ASP A 102 10.52 2.64 -17.99
N GLY A 103 9.41 3.10 -18.58
CA GLY A 103 8.14 2.36 -18.65
C GLY A 103 8.18 1.11 -19.54
N ASN A 104 9.36 0.51 -19.72
CA ASN A 104 9.56 -0.70 -20.49
C ASN A 104 8.91 -1.89 -19.78
N ILE A 105 7.89 -2.47 -20.42
CA ILE A 105 7.11 -3.58 -19.88
C ILE A 105 7.99 -4.78 -19.50
N PHE A 106 9.03 -5.08 -20.27
CA PHE A 106 9.93 -6.20 -19.95
C PHE A 106 10.79 -5.90 -18.72
N ALA A 107 11.25 -4.65 -18.56
CA ALA A 107 11.99 -4.23 -17.38
C ALA A 107 11.10 -4.30 -16.13
N ILE A 108 9.82 -3.88 -16.24
CA ILE A 108 8.83 -3.96 -15.16
C ILE A 108 8.56 -5.42 -14.78
N ILE A 109 8.35 -6.31 -15.76
CA ILE A 109 8.15 -7.74 -15.51
C ILE A 109 9.37 -8.33 -14.79
N TRP A 110 10.57 -8.09 -15.32
CA TRP A 110 11.81 -8.59 -14.72
C TRP A 110 12.01 -8.08 -13.30
N TRP A 111 11.82 -6.78 -13.08
CA TRP A 111 11.88 -6.17 -11.76
C TRP A 111 10.85 -6.78 -10.81
N SER A 112 9.60 -6.98 -11.25
CA SER A 112 8.55 -7.57 -10.40
C SER A 112 8.90 -8.99 -9.94
N LEU A 113 9.54 -9.79 -10.80
CA LEU A 113 10.00 -11.14 -10.45
C LEU A 113 11.19 -11.07 -9.48
N HIS A 114 12.13 -10.17 -9.73
CA HIS A 114 13.28 -9.96 -8.85
C HIS A 114 12.84 -9.48 -7.46
N LEU A 115 11.87 -8.57 -7.39
CA LEU A 115 11.29 -8.07 -6.15
C LEU A 115 10.60 -9.19 -5.36
N ARG A 116 9.80 -10.04 -6.02
CA ARG A 116 9.14 -11.19 -5.34
C ARG A 116 10.16 -12.19 -4.81
N TYR A 117 11.19 -12.51 -5.59
CA TYR A 117 12.28 -13.37 -5.12
C TYR A 117 13.02 -12.75 -3.94
N TRP A 118 13.31 -11.45 -4.01
CA TRP A 118 13.94 -10.70 -2.94
C TRP A 118 13.08 -10.72 -1.66
N ALA A 119 11.79 -10.42 -1.77
CA ALA A 119 10.84 -10.42 -0.64
C ALA A 119 10.76 -11.80 0.02
N TRP A 120 10.64 -12.87 -0.78
CA TRP A 120 10.65 -14.25 -0.28
C TRP A 120 11.97 -14.59 0.45
N LYS A 121 13.11 -14.19 -0.11
CA LYS A 121 14.43 -14.48 0.46
C LYS A 121 14.69 -13.73 1.76
N HIS A 122 14.18 -12.51 1.88
CA HIS A 122 14.41 -11.61 3.00
C HIS A 122 13.24 -11.56 4.00
N ASP A 123 12.26 -12.44 3.88
CA ASP A 123 11.20 -12.58 4.86
C ASP A 123 11.75 -13.12 6.19
N THR A 124 11.93 -12.22 7.16
CA THR A 124 12.42 -12.54 8.51
C THR A 124 11.29 -12.89 9.48
N TYR A 125 10.02 -12.73 9.07
CA TYR A 125 8.88 -12.89 9.95
C TYR A 125 8.63 -14.37 10.26
N GLN A 126 8.45 -14.68 11.55
CA GLN A 126 8.26 -16.05 12.05
C GLN A 126 6.83 -16.32 12.53
N GLY A 127 5.90 -15.36 12.31
CA GLY A 127 4.51 -15.51 12.69
C GLY A 127 3.67 -16.26 11.63
N PRO A 128 2.33 -16.19 11.74
CA PRO A 128 1.42 -16.77 10.77
C PRO A 128 1.63 -16.23 9.34
N PHE A 129 1.15 -16.94 8.33
CA PHE A 129 1.26 -16.49 6.93
C PHE A 129 0.70 -15.07 6.75
N ALA A 130 1.50 -14.18 6.15
CA ALA A 130 1.09 -12.81 5.82
C ALA A 130 0.32 -12.79 4.51
N ASN A 131 -0.84 -12.14 4.48
CA ASN A 131 -1.54 -11.85 3.24
C ASN A 131 -0.87 -10.72 2.47
N ILE A 132 -0.35 -9.69 3.16
CA ILE A 132 0.32 -8.53 2.56
C ILE A 132 1.65 -8.27 3.28
N GLN A 133 2.73 -8.12 2.52
CA GLN A 133 4.04 -7.71 3.00
C GLN A 133 4.28 -6.24 2.67
N VAL A 134 4.48 -5.41 3.68
CA VAL A 134 4.74 -3.98 3.54
C VAL A 134 6.19 -3.69 3.92
N PHE A 135 7.03 -3.43 2.94
CA PHE A 135 8.41 -3.02 3.14
C PHE A 135 8.49 -1.51 3.24
N VAL A 136 8.87 -0.99 4.42
CA VAL A 136 8.91 0.45 4.70
C VAL A 136 10.37 0.92 4.73
N LEU A 137 10.75 1.65 3.69
CA LEU A 137 12.07 2.27 3.52
C LEU A 137 12.07 3.59 4.25
N TYR A 138 12.74 3.62 5.40
CA TYR A 138 12.87 4.81 6.21
C TYR A 138 14.07 5.66 5.78
N TYR A 139 13.86 6.97 5.76
CA TYR A 139 14.85 7.99 5.42
C TYR A 139 14.92 9.07 6.50
N ASP A 140 16.11 9.58 6.79
CA ASP A 140 16.37 10.67 7.72
C ASP A 140 15.77 11.97 7.18
N PRO A 141 14.79 12.58 7.88
CA PRO A 141 14.16 13.81 7.45
C PRO A 141 15.09 15.04 7.46
N ASN A 142 16.25 14.96 8.12
CA ASN A 142 17.25 16.03 8.08
C ASN A 142 18.08 15.99 6.79
N THR A 143 18.21 14.82 6.18
CA THR A 143 18.90 14.63 4.89
C THR A 143 17.93 14.78 3.72
N TYR A 144 16.70 14.28 3.88
CA TYR A 144 15.68 14.29 2.84
C TYR A 144 14.49 15.15 3.25
N SER A 145 14.19 16.20 2.50
CA SER A 145 13.00 17.05 2.73
C SER A 145 11.74 16.54 2.01
N GLN A 146 11.93 15.70 0.99
CA GLN A 146 10.87 15.06 0.20
C GLN A 146 11.33 13.65 -0.19
N LEU A 147 10.38 12.73 -0.30
CA LEU A 147 10.61 11.37 -0.77
C LEU A 147 9.89 11.20 -2.11
N ASP A 148 10.50 10.46 -3.04
CA ASP A 148 9.82 10.07 -4.27
C ASP A 148 8.59 9.21 -3.96
N HIS A 149 7.77 8.98 -4.98
CA HIS A 149 6.58 8.15 -4.87
C HIS A 149 6.91 6.73 -4.37
N SER A 150 6.04 6.24 -3.48
CA SER A 150 5.99 4.83 -3.08
C SER A 150 5.36 3.99 -4.20
N ILE A 151 5.53 2.67 -4.16
CA ILE A 151 5.02 1.77 -5.21
C ILE A 151 4.40 0.52 -4.57
N GLY A 152 3.10 0.31 -4.79
CA GLY A 152 2.41 -0.96 -4.53
C GLY A 152 2.41 -1.90 -5.74
N LEU A 153 2.74 -3.18 -5.54
CA LEU A 153 2.59 -4.22 -6.58
C LEU A 153 1.29 -5.02 -6.35
N LYS A 154 0.25 -4.68 -7.12
CA LYS A 154 -1.09 -5.29 -7.03
C LYS A 154 -1.10 -6.82 -7.00
N GLU A 155 -0.44 -7.45 -7.96
CA GLU A 155 -0.50 -8.92 -8.17
C GLU A 155 0.41 -9.72 -7.23
N GLY A 156 1.10 -9.09 -6.28
CA GLY A 156 2.05 -9.75 -5.39
C GLY A 156 1.81 -9.59 -3.92
N HIS A 157 0.80 -8.80 -3.53
CA HIS A 157 0.56 -8.42 -2.14
C HIS A 157 1.81 -7.89 -1.44
N ILE A 158 2.71 -7.28 -2.21
CA ILE A 158 3.94 -6.64 -1.76
C ILE A 158 3.76 -5.14 -1.98
N CYS A 159 4.03 -4.39 -0.92
CA CYS A 159 3.94 -2.95 -0.89
C CYS A 159 5.33 -2.38 -0.55
N MET A 160 5.79 -1.40 -1.32
CA MET A 160 7.06 -0.72 -1.08
C MET A 160 6.77 0.75 -0.74
N VAL A 161 7.03 1.13 0.51
CA VAL A 161 6.69 2.46 1.02
C VAL A 161 7.94 3.21 1.39
N LYS A 162 8.11 4.43 0.88
CA LYS A 162 9.11 5.37 1.38
C LYS A 162 8.50 6.20 2.51
N ALA A 163 9.17 6.27 3.65
CA ALA A 163 8.69 6.93 4.85
C ALA A 163 9.82 7.71 5.53
N PHE A 164 9.46 8.75 6.30
CA PHE A 164 10.45 9.46 7.11
C PHE A 164 10.68 8.78 8.46
N ALA A 165 11.94 8.68 8.87
CA ALA A 165 12.38 8.18 10.17
C ALA A 165 12.14 9.21 11.29
N SER A 166 10.88 9.61 11.51
CA SER A 166 10.54 10.59 12.54
C SER A 166 9.16 10.36 13.14
N ARG A 167 9.07 10.60 14.45
CA ARG A 167 7.81 10.52 15.20
C ARG A 167 6.82 11.60 14.78
N GLN A 168 7.28 12.76 14.34
CA GLN A 168 6.41 13.85 13.87
C GLN A 168 5.71 13.48 12.55
N GLN A 169 6.39 12.75 11.67
CA GLN A 169 5.85 12.29 10.39
C GLN A 169 5.16 10.91 10.47
N ALA A 170 5.20 10.21 11.60
CA ALA A 170 4.66 8.84 11.73
C ALA A 170 3.18 8.74 11.33
N ALA A 171 2.36 9.74 11.69
CA ALA A 171 0.95 9.76 11.33
C ALA A 171 0.73 9.95 9.81
N GLY A 172 1.55 10.77 9.16
CA GLY A 172 1.57 10.93 7.70
C GLY A 172 2.09 9.70 6.97
N ASN A 173 3.15 9.06 7.50
CA ASN A 173 3.65 7.79 6.98
C ASN A 173 2.54 6.73 6.95
N ASN A 174 1.71 6.64 8.01
CA ASN A 174 0.58 5.71 8.05
C ASN A 174 -0.49 5.99 6.97
N VAL A 175 -0.66 7.25 6.54
CA VAL A 175 -1.52 7.56 5.38
C VAL A 175 -0.94 6.94 4.11
N VAL A 176 0.35 7.15 3.87
CA VAL A 176 1.04 6.59 2.69
C VAL A 176 1.00 5.06 2.72
N ILE A 177 1.30 4.44 3.87
CA ILE A 177 1.25 2.98 4.02
C ILE A 177 -0.16 2.45 3.71
N ALA A 178 -1.21 3.08 4.25
CA ALA A 178 -2.58 2.65 4.00
C ALA A 178 -2.98 2.82 2.52
N HIS A 179 -2.58 3.92 1.89
CA HIS A 179 -2.81 4.18 0.46
C HIS A 179 -2.17 3.08 -0.41
N GLU A 180 -0.89 2.80 -0.20
CA GLU A 180 -0.17 1.79 -0.97
C GLU A 180 -0.65 0.35 -0.68
N MET A 181 -1.07 0.09 0.56
CA MET A 181 -1.73 -1.16 0.94
C MET A 181 -3.04 -1.35 0.17
N LEU A 182 -3.86 -0.31 0.01
CA LEU A 182 -5.11 -0.38 -0.75
C LEU A 182 -4.88 -0.66 -2.24
N HIS A 183 -3.75 -0.23 -2.83
CA HIS A 183 -3.38 -0.65 -4.18
C HIS A 183 -3.20 -2.17 -4.30
N THR A 184 -2.67 -2.84 -3.27
CA THR A 184 -2.55 -4.31 -3.26
C THR A 184 -3.90 -5.01 -3.25
N LEU A 185 -4.95 -4.31 -2.81
CA LEU A 185 -6.34 -4.78 -2.81
C LEU A 185 -7.10 -4.39 -4.08
N GLY A 186 -6.40 -3.78 -5.04
CA GLY A 186 -6.94 -3.44 -6.35
C GLY A 186 -7.47 -2.02 -6.49
N ALA A 187 -7.35 -1.17 -5.47
CA ALA A 187 -7.72 0.23 -5.58
C ALA A 187 -6.83 0.96 -6.60
N SER A 188 -7.43 1.86 -7.40
CA SER A 188 -6.71 2.76 -8.32
C SER A 188 -6.50 4.15 -7.72
N ASP A 189 -5.62 4.97 -8.30
CA ASP A 189 -5.48 6.38 -7.91
C ASP A 189 -6.69 7.23 -8.34
N LYS A 190 -7.10 8.18 -7.49
CA LYS A 190 -8.20 9.13 -7.73
C LYS A 190 -7.69 10.56 -7.84
N TYR A 191 -6.44 10.74 -8.27
CA TYR A 191 -5.81 12.04 -8.48
C TYR A 191 -5.11 12.10 -9.82
N ASN A 192 -4.93 13.31 -10.33
CA ASN A 192 -4.19 13.54 -11.56
C ASN A 192 -2.68 13.40 -11.29
N LEU A 193 -1.99 12.51 -12.01
CA LEU A 193 -0.56 12.25 -11.78
C LEU A 193 0.36 13.45 -12.09
N GLN A 194 -0.08 14.42 -12.89
CA GLN A 194 0.70 15.61 -13.23
C GLN A 194 0.52 16.73 -12.22
N THR A 195 -0.72 16.97 -11.77
CA THR A 195 -1.04 18.08 -10.85
C THR A 195 -1.13 17.65 -9.39
N LEU A 196 -1.20 16.34 -9.14
CA LEU A 196 -1.45 15.71 -7.84
C LEU A 196 -2.78 16.16 -7.19
N GLN A 197 -3.68 16.75 -7.98
CA GLN A 197 -4.99 17.18 -7.52
C GLN A 197 -5.99 16.00 -7.52
N PRO A 198 -6.80 15.85 -6.46
CA PRO A 198 -7.87 14.86 -6.45
C PRO A 198 -8.88 15.13 -7.58
N ILE A 199 -9.32 14.07 -8.26
CA ILE A 199 -10.26 14.14 -9.39
C ILE A 199 -11.68 14.13 -8.82
N TYR A 200 -12.52 15.08 -9.23
CA TYR A 200 -13.93 15.09 -8.84
C TYR A 200 -14.76 14.19 -9.78
N PRO A 201 -15.73 13.40 -9.27
CA PRO A 201 -16.08 13.25 -7.85
C PRO A 201 -15.27 12.20 -7.08
N GLU A 202 -14.59 11.28 -7.73
CA GLU A 202 -14.07 10.05 -7.13
C GLU A 202 -12.98 10.24 -6.08
N GLY A 203 -12.16 11.28 -6.19
CA GLY A 203 -11.10 11.66 -5.26
C GLY A 203 -11.53 12.64 -4.17
N TYR A 204 -12.81 12.96 -4.10
CA TYR A 204 -13.36 13.84 -3.05
C TYR A 204 -13.97 12.97 -1.95
N ALA A 205 -13.70 13.33 -0.68
CA ALA A 205 -14.20 12.59 0.47
C ALA A 205 -15.72 12.65 0.61
N ASP A 206 -16.31 13.82 0.35
CA ASP A 206 -17.74 14.06 0.29
C ASP A 206 -18.09 14.90 -0.95
N PRO A 207 -18.30 14.24 -2.11
CA PRO A 207 -18.63 14.92 -3.36
C PRO A 207 -20.00 15.63 -3.32
N ALA A 208 -20.85 15.33 -2.34
CA ALA A 208 -22.17 15.91 -2.19
C ALA A 208 -22.20 17.12 -1.24
N GLN A 209 -21.09 17.43 -0.56
CA GLN A 209 -20.95 18.54 0.38
C GLN A 209 -21.34 19.89 -0.26
N LYS A 210 -21.98 20.79 0.51
CA LYS A 210 -22.24 22.18 0.12
C LYS A 210 -21.80 23.15 1.22
N PRO A 211 -20.91 24.13 0.94
CA PRO A 211 -20.16 24.31 -0.32
C PRO A 211 -19.25 23.11 -0.61
N LEU A 212 -18.94 22.86 -1.89
CA LEU A 212 -18.13 21.70 -2.30
C LEU A 212 -16.71 21.78 -1.72
N LEU A 213 -16.15 22.98 -1.64
CA LEU A 213 -14.79 23.25 -1.17
C LEU A 213 -14.83 24.28 -0.03
N PRO A 214 -13.89 24.22 0.92
CA PRO A 214 -12.91 23.15 1.11
C PRO A 214 -13.57 21.86 1.60
N GLN A 215 -13.00 20.72 1.20
CA GLN A 215 -13.35 19.42 1.78
C GLN A 215 -12.74 19.32 3.19
N LYS A 216 -13.39 18.57 4.09
CA LYS A 216 -12.89 18.35 5.46
C LYS A 216 -11.93 17.16 5.58
N PHE A 217 -12.02 16.23 4.63
CA PHE A 217 -11.28 14.98 4.61
C PHE A 217 -10.72 14.74 3.21
N ALA A 218 -9.67 13.93 3.12
CA ALA A 218 -9.18 13.39 1.87
C ALA A 218 -9.88 12.07 1.58
N GLU A 219 -10.20 11.80 0.31
CA GLU A 219 -10.37 10.42 -0.10
C GLU A 219 -8.97 9.78 -0.13
N ILE A 220 -8.79 8.62 0.51
CA ILE A 220 -7.47 8.02 0.73
C ILE A 220 -6.71 7.77 -0.57
N MET A 221 -7.41 7.34 -1.63
CA MET A 221 -6.85 7.14 -2.96
C MET A 221 -6.77 8.44 -3.79
N GLY A 222 -7.38 9.53 -3.31
CA GLY A 222 -7.25 10.90 -3.81
C GLY A 222 -6.04 11.61 -3.22
N ARG A 223 -5.34 11.02 -2.23
CA ARG A 223 -4.06 11.45 -1.63
C ARG A 223 -4.10 12.75 -0.82
N ALA A 224 -4.94 13.72 -1.15
CA ALA A 224 -4.95 15.06 -0.55
C ALA A 224 -6.36 15.57 -0.27
N ILE A 225 -6.50 16.53 0.65
CA ILE A 225 -7.73 17.25 0.98
C ILE A 225 -7.89 18.40 -0.02
N PRO A 226 -8.91 18.39 -0.91
CA PRO A 226 -9.17 19.52 -1.80
C PRO A 226 -9.54 20.80 -1.02
N LEU A 227 -8.75 21.87 -1.16
CA LEU A 227 -9.01 23.18 -0.57
C LEU A 227 -9.64 24.15 -1.58
N SER A 228 -9.16 24.10 -2.83
CA SER A 228 -9.70 24.84 -3.97
C SER A 228 -9.62 23.98 -5.25
N SER A 229 -9.92 24.54 -6.42
CA SER A 229 -9.76 23.85 -7.71
C SER A 229 -8.30 23.56 -8.09
N SER A 230 -7.34 24.21 -7.43
CA SER A 230 -5.91 24.12 -7.74
C SER A 230 -5.03 23.90 -6.51
N GLU A 231 -5.62 23.80 -5.33
CA GLU A 231 -4.90 23.67 -4.07
C GLU A 231 -5.48 22.52 -3.27
N SER A 232 -4.59 21.68 -2.76
CA SER A 232 -4.90 20.56 -1.89
C SER A 232 -3.79 20.39 -0.87
N ASP A 233 -4.12 19.82 0.29
CA ASP A 233 -3.16 19.59 1.37
C ASP A 233 -3.07 18.11 1.75
N MET A 234 -1.89 17.65 2.15
CA MET A 234 -1.74 16.26 2.60
C MET A 234 -2.42 16.08 3.95
N PRO A 235 -3.23 15.03 4.15
CA PRO A 235 -3.86 14.78 5.43
C PRO A 235 -2.78 14.44 6.48
N GLY A 236 -2.79 15.14 7.61
CA GLY A 236 -1.81 14.92 8.68
C GLY A 236 -1.90 13.55 9.37
N SER A 237 -2.99 12.82 9.17
CA SER A 237 -3.17 11.46 9.67
C SER A 237 -4.38 10.78 9.01
N LEU A 238 -4.53 9.47 9.24
CA LEU A 238 -5.68 8.69 8.80
C LEU A 238 -7.04 9.14 9.41
N SER A 239 -7.05 9.96 10.47
CA SER A 239 -8.29 10.56 10.97
C SER A 239 -8.86 11.62 10.02
N TYR A 240 -8.04 12.15 9.11
CA TYR A 240 -8.43 13.12 8.09
C TYR A 240 -8.66 12.48 6.71
N THR A 241 -8.81 11.16 6.66
CA THR A 241 -9.00 10.39 5.42
C THR A 241 -10.22 9.49 5.48
N VAL A 242 -10.81 9.18 4.33
CA VAL A 242 -11.93 8.25 4.18
C VAL A 242 -11.73 7.35 2.96
N ILE A 243 -12.36 6.17 2.93
CA ILE A 243 -12.45 5.34 1.73
C ILE A 243 -13.62 5.81 0.85
N GLY A 244 -13.38 6.33 -0.35
CA GLY A 244 -14.45 6.81 -1.23
C GLY A 244 -15.36 5.67 -1.73
N PRO A 245 -16.59 5.95 -2.21
CA PRO A 245 -17.48 4.91 -2.73
C PRO A 245 -16.89 4.11 -3.88
N GLN A 246 -16.08 4.75 -4.74
CA GLN A 246 -15.38 4.04 -5.82
C GLN A 246 -14.29 3.11 -5.28
N THR A 247 -13.44 3.60 -4.38
CA THR A 247 -12.42 2.79 -3.70
C THR A 247 -13.06 1.59 -3.01
N ALA A 248 -14.17 1.79 -2.29
CA ALA A 248 -14.93 0.72 -1.64
C ALA A 248 -15.42 -0.34 -2.63
N ARG A 249 -15.87 0.04 -3.83
CA ARG A 249 -16.25 -0.93 -4.87
C ARG A 249 -15.05 -1.69 -5.41
N GLU A 250 -13.94 -1.01 -5.65
CA GLU A 250 -12.74 -1.63 -6.20
C GLU A 250 -12.14 -2.68 -5.25
N ILE A 251 -12.19 -2.42 -3.95
CA ILE A 251 -11.79 -3.38 -2.91
C ILE A 251 -12.95 -4.30 -2.49
N LYS A 252 -14.09 -4.33 -3.20
CA LYS A 252 -15.26 -5.19 -2.95
C LYS A 252 -15.96 -5.02 -1.58
N TRP A 253 -15.85 -3.87 -0.95
CA TRP A 253 -16.65 -3.50 0.24
C TRP A 253 -18.08 -3.09 -0.11
N ALA A 254 -18.28 -2.59 -1.33
CA ALA A 254 -19.57 -2.17 -1.85
C ALA A 254 -19.79 -2.76 -3.24
N LYS A 255 -21.07 -2.90 -3.63
CA LYS A 255 -21.47 -3.29 -4.99
C LYS A 255 -21.38 -2.12 -5.96
#